data_AF-A0A4Y2ST08-F1
#
_entry.id   AF-A0A4Y2ST08-F1
#
_cell.length_a   1.000
_cell.length_b   1.000
_cell.length_c   1.000
_cell.angle_alpha   90.00
_cell.angle_beta   90.00
_cell.angle_gamma   90.00
#
_symmetry.space_group_name_H-M   'P 1'
#
loop_
_entity.id
_entity.type
_entity.pdbx_description
1 polymer ?
#
loop_
_entity_poly.entity_id
_entity_poly.type
_entity_poly.pdbx_seq_one_letter_code
_entity_poly.pdbx_strand_id
1 'polypeptide(L)'
;MKSLMEGNHPKSKEFLSMIRKYNSSFQMTSFGTSLPMLDSTVFMPTFRIQGQVYHKPGSLMSLPNEEAKFLQIYFLGNEEAEAKRRCKLIPGTTKSLIESLQKMLHENNN
;
A
#
# COMPACT_ATOMS: atom_id res chain seq x y z
N MET A 1 0.06 -15.07 8.14
CA MET A 1 0.26 -14.67 6.71
C MET A 1 0.17 -15.86 5.76
N LYS A 2 0.96 -16.92 5.96
CA LYS A 2 0.91 -18.14 5.14
C LYS A 2 -0.51 -18.71 5.02
N SER A 3 -1.24 -18.80 6.13
CA SER A 3 -2.66 -19.22 6.13
C SER A 3 -3.62 -18.32 5.36
N LEU A 4 -3.35 -17.00 5.24
CA LEU A 4 -4.17 -16.08 4.41
C LEU A 4 -3.92 -16.32 2.92
N MET A 5 -2.66 -16.59 2.55
CA MET A 5 -2.25 -16.84 1.16
C MET A 5 -2.69 -18.23 0.68
N GLU A 6 -2.66 -19.23 1.57
CA GLU A 6 -3.03 -20.61 1.28
C GLU A 6 -4.54 -20.88 1.31
N GLY A 7 -5.36 -19.90 1.71
CA GLY A 7 -6.82 -20.10 1.82
C GLY A 7 -7.29 -20.70 3.14
N ASN A 8 -6.38 -21.00 4.06
CA ASN A 8 -6.65 -21.71 5.32
C ASN A 8 -7.16 -20.80 6.45
N HIS A 9 -7.24 -19.48 6.23
CA HIS A 9 -7.74 -18.52 7.20
C HIS A 9 -9.18 -18.05 6.87
N PRO A 10 -10.06 -17.77 7.85
CA PRO A 10 -11.44 -17.32 7.58
C PRO A 10 -11.54 -16.07 6.70
N LYS A 11 -10.54 -15.18 6.78
CA LYS A 11 -10.45 -13.96 5.97
C LYS A 11 -9.74 -14.12 4.63
N SER A 12 -9.34 -15.34 4.24
CA SER A 12 -8.55 -15.56 3.01
C SER A 12 -9.31 -15.15 1.76
N LYS A 13 -10.61 -15.47 1.68
CA LYS A 13 -11.45 -15.10 0.53
C LYS A 13 -11.48 -13.58 0.31
N GLU A 14 -11.69 -12.82 1.38
CA GLU A 14 -11.67 -11.36 1.33
C GLU A 14 -10.28 -10.86 0.93
N PHE A 15 -9.24 -11.31 1.64
CA PHE A 15 -7.86 -10.90 1.40
C PHE A 15 -7.42 -11.17 -0.04
N LEU A 16 -7.61 -12.38 -0.55
CA LEU A 16 -7.21 -12.78 -1.91
C LEU A 16 -8.00 -12.00 -2.97
N SER A 17 -9.30 -11.79 -2.77
CA SER A 17 -10.13 -11.01 -3.70
C SER A 17 -9.68 -9.54 -3.81
N MET A 18 -9.04 -9.00 -2.76
CA MET A 18 -8.62 -7.60 -2.66
C MET A 18 -7.10 -7.48 -2.48
N ILE A 19 -6.33 -8.50 -2.84
CA ILE A 19 -4.89 -8.60 -2.52
C ILE A 19 -4.09 -7.39 -3.01
N ARG A 20 -4.45 -6.85 -4.18
CA ARG A 20 -3.83 -5.64 -4.72
C ARG A 20 -4.06 -4.43 -3.84
N LYS A 21 -5.26 -4.25 -3.30
CA LYS A 21 -5.56 -3.15 -2.36
C LYS A 21 -4.75 -3.30 -1.09
N TYR A 22 -4.71 -4.51 -0.51
CA TYR A 22 -3.89 -4.79 0.67
C TYR A 22 -2.41 -4.51 0.41
N ASN A 23 -1.85 -4.94 -0.72
CA ASN A 23 -0.46 -4.63 -1.08
C ASN A 23 -0.24 -3.12 -1.26
N SER A 24 -1.16 -2.42 -1.95
CA SER A 24 -1.09 -0.97 -2.14
C SER A 24 -1.15 -0.18 -0.82
N SER A 25 -1.82 -0.70 0.21
CA SER A 25 -1.86 -0.08 1.54
C SER A 25 -0.49 -0.07 2.24
N PHE A 26 0.45 -0.91 1.81
CA PHE A 26 1.81 -1.01 2.34
C PHE A 26 2.88 -0.60 1.32
N GLN A 27 2.50 0.08 0.24
CA GLN A 27 3.46 0.55 -0.74
C GLN A 27 4.29 1.73 -0.18
N MET A 28 5.62 1.64 -0.31
CA MET A 28 6.55 2.71 0.06
C MET A 28 6.87 3.61 -1.14
N THR A 29 6.85 3.05 -2.34
CA THR A 29 7.23 3.72 -3.59
C THR A 29 6.13 3.52 -4.63
N SER A 30 5.88 4.53 -5.45
CA SER A 30 5.06 4.42 -6.66
C SER A 30 5.94 4.49 -7.91
N PHE A 31 5.43 3.96 -9.03
CA PHE A 31 6.02 4.17 -10.34
C PHE A 31 5.46 5.46 -10.96
N GLY A 32 6.32 6.46 -11.11
CA GLY A 32 6.01 7.68 -11.85
C GLY A 32 6.42 7.56 -13.31
N THR A 33 5.59 8.09 -14.22
CA THR A 33 5.93 8.26 -15.64
C THR A 33 5.50 9.65 -16.10
N SER A 34 6.20 10.22 -17.07
CA SER A 34 5.80 11.45 -17.75
C SER A 34 4.74 11.21 -18.82
N LEU A 35 4.42 9.95 -19.11
CA LEU A 35 3.36 9.59 -20.04
C LEU A 35 1.99 9.86 -19.41
N PRO A 36 1.02 10.40 -20.16
CA PRO A 36 -0.34 10.55 -19.66
C PRO A 36 -0.92 9.18 -19.29
N MET A 37 -1.69 9.11 -18.20
CA MET A 37 -2.44 7.90 -17.87
C MET A 37 -3.41 7.60 -19.01
N LEU A 38 -3.29 6.42 -19.63
CA LEU A 38 -4.32 5.92 -20.55
C LEU A 38 -5.59 5.68 -19.73
N ASP A 39 -6.69 6.29 -20.14
CA ASP A 39 -7.97 6.24 -19.42
C ASP A 39 -8.36 4.77 -19.16
N SER A 40 -8.52 4.43 -17.88
CA SER A 40 -8.42 3.06 -17.38
C SER A 40 -9.72 2.27 -17.53
N THR A 41 -10.30 2.27 -18.72
CA THR A 41 -11.46 1.41 -19.05
C THR A 41 -11.05 -0.01 -19.45
N VAL A 42 -9.78 -0.24 -19.75
CA VAL A 42 -9.26 -1.55 -20.17
C VAL A 42 -8.07 -1.94 -19.30
N PHE A 43 -8.23 -3.10 -18.65
CA PHE A 43 -7.24 -3.92 -17.96
C PHE A 43 -5.79 -3.39 -17.98
N MET A 44 -5.30 -3.01 -16.79
CA MET A 44 -3.89 -2.78 -16.41
C MET A 44 -2.97 -2.40 -17.58
N PRO A 45 -2.80 -1.09 -17.88
CA PRO A 45 -1.96 -0.68 -19.01
C PRO A 45 -0.53 -1.17 -18.76
N THR A 46 -0.10 -2.13 -19.59
CA THR A 46 1.30 -2.52 -19.66
C THR A 46 2.03 -1.45 -20.46
N PHE A 47 2.83 -0.64 -19.77
CA PHE A 47 3.72 0.31 -20.43
C PHE A 47 5.14 -0.25 -20.48
N ARG A 48 5.86 0.02 -21.57
CA ARG A 48 7.27 -0.33 -21.73
C ARG A 48 8.10 0.93 -21.54
N ILE A 49 9.08 0.88 -20.62
CA ILE A 49 10.07 1.93 -20.44
C ILE A 49 11.39 1.44 -21.03
N GLN A 50 12.02 2.24 -21.88
CA GLN A 50 13.42 2.04 -22.25
C GLN A 50 14.29 2.93 -21.36
N GLY A 51 15.29 2.32 -20.70
CA GLY A 51 16.18 3.02 -19.76
C GLY A 51 16.16 2.39 -18.36
N GLN A 52 16.81 3.06 -17.42
CA GLN A 52 16.90 2.61 -16.03
C GLN A 52 15.82 3.27 -15.16
N VAL A 53 15.26 2.50 -14.24
CA VAL A 53 14.38 3.01 -13.18
C VAL A 53 15.25 3.55 -12.05
N TYR A 54 15.03 4.80 -11.67
CA TYR A 54 15.67 5.41 -10.51
C TYR A 54 14.61 5.70 -9.44
N HIS A 55 15.01 5.58 -8.17
CA HIS A 55 14.18 5.99 -7.05
C HIS A 55 14.31 7.50 -6.86
N LYS A 56 13.19 8.22 -6.93
CA LYS A 56 13.10 9.62 -6.52
C LYS A 56 12.52 9.66 -5.10
N PRO A 57 13.34 9.84 -4.05
CA PRO A 57 12.81 9.96 -2.70
C PRO A 57 11.94 11.21 -2.61
N GLY A 58 10.70 11.04 -2.17
CA GLY A 58 9.85 12.16 -1.78
C GLY A 58 10.24 12.72 -0.40
N SER A 59 9.57 13.78 0.03
CA SER A 59 9.71 14.27 1.40
C SER A 59 9.29 13.19 2.41
N LEU A 60 10.13 12.96 3.43
CA LEU A 60 9.80 12.09 4.56
C LEU A 60 8.75 12.72 5.49
N MET A 61 8.66 14.04 5.48
CA MET A 61 7.65 14.79 6.21
C MET A 61 6.45 15.09 5.32
N SER A 62 5.24 15.02 5.86
CA SER A 62 4.07 15.55 5.18
C SER A 62 4.16 17.07 5.07
N LEU A 63 3.55 17.64 4.02
CA LEU A 63 3.43 19.08 3.88
C LEU A 63 2.53 19.66 4.98
N PRO A 64 2.65 20.97 5.31
CA PRO A 64 1.72 21.61 6.22
C PRO A 64 0.27 21.39 5.79
N ASN A 65 -0.58 20.97 6.74
CA ASN A 65 -1.99 20.63 6.51
C ASN A 65 -2.27 19.41 5.63
N GLU A 66 -1.25 18.63 5.26
CA GLU A 66 -1.44 17.33 4.60
C GLU A 66 -1.24 16.17 5.57
N GLU A 67 -2.07 15.13 5.41
CA GLU A 67 -1.85 13.85 6.11
C GLU A 67 -0.68 13.09 5.48
N ALA A 68 0.05 12.35 6.32
CA ALA A 68 1.10 11.44 5.88
C ALA A 68 0.57 10.35 4.94
N LYS A 69 1.27 10.10 3.83
CA LYS A 69 0.93 9.09 2.82
C LYS A 69 2.12 8.21 2.44
N PHE A 70 1.83 6.99 1.98
CA PHE A 70 2.83 6.03 1.48
C PHE A 70 3.96 5.82 2.50
N LEU A 71 5.21 6.05 2.10
CA LEU A 71 6.40 5.95 2.97
C LEU A 71 6.28 6.75 4.27
N GLN A 72 5.63 7.91 4.25
CA GLN A 72 5.51 8.78 5.42
C GLN A 72 4.68 8.15 6.55
N ILE A 73 3.79 7.19 6.22
CA ILE A 73 2.95 6.52 7.20
C ILE A 73 3.80 5.76 8.22
N TYR A 74 4.92 5.18 7.78
CA TYR A 74 5.83 4.40 8.63
C TYR A 74 6.61 5.25 9.65
N PHE A 75 6.65 6.57 9.48
CA PHE A 75 7.45 7.45 10.33
C PHE A 75 6.61 8.40 11.18
N LEU A 76 5.35 8.61 10.83
CA LEU A 76 4.55 9.70 11.37
C LEU A 76 3.33 9.21 12.13
N GLY A 77 3.48 8.56 13.27
CA GLY A 77 2.36 8.28 14.18
C GLY A 77 2.54 7.00 14.97
N ASN A 78 1.47 6.55 15.62
CA ASN A 78 1.40 5.25 16.27
C ASN A 78 0.65 4.23 15.40
N GLU A 79 0.68 2.96 15.80
CA GLU A 79 0.09 1.85 15.04
C GLU A 79 -1.37 2.11 14.61
N GLU A 80 -2.17 2.70 15.49
CA GLU A 80 -3.58 3.00 15.21
C GLU A 80 -3.72 4.10 14.14
N ALA A 81 -2.93 5.17 14.25
CA ALA A 81 -2.93 6.26 13.28
C ALA A 81 -2.49 5.76 11.90
N GLU A 82 -1.48 4.88 11.84
CA GLU A 82 -1.04 4.24 10.61
C GLU A 82 -2.16 3.45 9.95
N ALA A 83 -2.79 2.53 10.67
CA ALA A 83 -3.86 1.69 10.16
C ALA A 83 -5.04 2.54 9.66
N LYS A 84 -5.41 3.59 10.40
CA LYS A 84 -6.47 4.53 10.01
C LYS A 84 -6.11 5.24 8.69
N ARG A 85 -4.88 5.73 8.53
CA ARG A 85 -4.46 6.39 7.29
C ARG A 85 -4.42 5.43 6.10
N ARG A 86 -3.94 4.19 6.29
CA ARG A 86 -3.92 3.16 5.24
C ARG A 86 -5.33 2.86 4.73
N CYS A 87 -6.30 2.67 5.64
CA CYS A 87 -7.70 2.46 5.28
C CYS A 87 -8.34 3.68 4.58
N LYS A 88 -7.96 4.90 4.97
CA LYS A 88 -8.44 6.13 4.33
C LYS A 88 -7.90 6.29 2.91
N LEU A 89 -6.62 5.97 2.69
CA LEU A 89 -5.96 6.10 1.39
C LEU A 89 -6.39 5.02 0.40
N ILE A 90 -6.60 3.79 0.87
CA ILE A 90 -7.01 2.66 0.05
C ILE A 90 -8.39 2.15 0.52
N PRO A 91 -9.49 2.74 0.04
CA PRO A 91 -10.83 2.39 0.49
C PRO A 91 -11.22 0.96 0.08
N GLY A 92 -12.04 0.33 0.93
CA GLY A 92 -12.51 -1.03 0.75
C GLY A 92 -11.57 -2.11 1.28
N THR A 93 -10.56 -1.75 2.08
CA THR A 93 -9.82 -2.69 2.93
C THR A 93 -10.41 -2.74 4.34
N THR A 94 -10.31 -3.87 5.01
CA THR A 94 -10.77 -4.03 6.40
C THR A 94 -9.67 -3.65 7.39
N LYS A 95 -9.98 -2.77 8.35
CA LYS A 95 -9.03 -2.28 9.38
C LYS A 95 -8.33 -3.41 10.12
N SER A 96 -9.07 -4.43 10.55
CA SER A 96 -8.50 -5.57 11.29
C SER A 96 -7.47 -6.38 10.49
N LEU A 97 -7.62 -6.47 9.16
CA LEU A 97 -6.61 -7.10 8.31
C LEU A 97 -5.40 -6.19 8.11
N ILE A 98 -5.59 -4.89 7.95
CA ILE A 98 -4.50 -3.91 7.90
C ILE A 98 -3.67 -3.97 9.20
N GLU A 99 -4.31 -3.92 10.37
CA GLU A 99 -3.63 -4.03 11.67
C GLU A 99 -2.87 -5.36 11.79
N SER A 100 -3.46 -6.47 11.34
CA SER A 100 -2.79 -7.79 11.37
C SER A 100 -1.55 -7.84 10.46
N LEU A 101 -1.63 -7.26 9.27
CA LEU A 101 -0.52 -7.17 8.32
C LEU A 101 0.57 -6.22 8.82
N GLN A 102 0.18 -5.09 9.41
CA GLN A 102 1.08 -4.11 9.99
C GLN A 102 1.85 -4.70 11.16
N LYS A 103 1.15 -5.36 12.10
CA LYS A 103 1.77 -6.08 13.22
C LYS A 103 2.80 -7.10 12.73
N MET A 104 2.44 -7.90 11.71
CA MET A 104 3.37 -8.85 11.10
C MET A 104 4.62 -8.15 10.54
N LEU A 105 4.49 -7.02 9.86
CA LEU A 105 5.64 -6.28 9.34
C LEU A 105 6.53 -5.73 10.46
N HIS A 106 5.94 -5.22 11.55
CA HIS A 106 6.72 -4.75 12.71
C HIS A 106 7.45 -5.89 13.42
N GLU A 107 6.85 -7.08 13.53
CA GLU A 107 7.49 -8.24 14.16
C GLU A 107 8.69 -8.77 13.37
N ASN A 108 8.67 -8.64 12.03
CA ASN A 108 9.68 -9.26 11.16
C ASN A 108 10.79 -8.30 10.67
N ASN A 109 10.62 -6.99 10.84
CA ASN A 109 11.56 -5.98 10.34
C ASN A 109 12.32 -5.24 11.46
N ASN A 110 12.53 -5.89 12.61
CA ASN A 110 13.40 -5.38 13.69
C ASN A 110 14.87 -5.75 13.45
#